data_AF-A0A3G4W4P0-F1
#
_entry.id   AF-A0A3G4W4P0-F1
#
_cell.length_a   1.000
_cell.length_b   1.000
_cell.length_c   1.000
_cell.angle_alpha   90.00
_cell.angle_beta   90.00
_cell.angle_gamma   90.00
#
_symmetry.space_group_name_H-M   'P 1'
#
loop_
_entity.id
_entity.type
_entity.pdbx_description
1 polymer ?
#
loop_
_entity_poly.entity_id
_entity_poly.type
_entity_poly.pdbx_seq_one_letter_code
_entity_poly.pdbx_strand_id
1 'polypeptide(L)'
;MALYKWRPSKGTLALDGFFHAVECTLTFPDSDDIEADLTAQLRAFVHLVTRTPAGRVIAELIGQAQTDPDLSAALLARYSRPCRGLRTAQTRGQLRAGIDPEVLVDQLWGACYHRLLMPTPPLTEEFAGNLVTNLMHGVRPSA
;
A
#
# COMPACT_ATOMS: atom_id res chain seq x y z
N MET A 1 -30.38 -17.70 20.32
CA MET A 1 -29.03 -17.10 20.28
C MET A 1 -28.12 -18.10 19.58
N ALA A 2 -27.94 -17.94 18.27
CA ALA A 2 -27.09 -18.83 17.48
C ALA A 2 -25.65 -18.32 17.53
N LEU A 3 -24.76 -19.16 18.07
CA LEU A 3 -23.32 -18.97 18.03
C LEU A 3 -22.89 -19.07 16.55
N TYR A 4 -22.82 -17.94 15.83
CA TYR A 4 -22.33 -17.95 14.46
C TYR A 4 -20.83 -18.29 14.49
N LYS A 5 -20.51 -19.47 13.95
CA LYS A 5 -19.16 -20.01 13.81
C LYS A 5 -18.23 -18.97 13.20
N TRP A 6 -17.27 -18.47 13.98
CA TRP A 6 -16.09 -17.78 13.47
C TRP A 6 -15.24 -18.80 12.69
N ARG A 7 -15.52 -18.91 11.40
CA ARG A 7 -14.67 -19.61 10.43
C ARG A 7 -14.25 -18.56 9.40
N PRO A 8 -12.96 -18.19 9.33
CA PRO A 8 -12.51 -17.28 8.29
C PRO A 8 -12.90 -17.83 6.91
N SER A 9 -13.40 -16.98 6.02
CA SER A 9 -13.62 -17.35 4.61
C SER A 9 -12.28 -17.80 4.00
N LYS A 10 -12.32 -18.65 2.97
CA LYS A 10 -11.08 -19.07 2.27
C LYS A 10 -10.23 -17.87 1.83
N GLY A 11 -10.90 -16.77 1.44
CA GLY A 11 -10.26 -15.51 1.09
C GLY A 11 -9.51 -14.87 2.26
N THR A 12 -10.14 -14.79 3.44
CA THR A 12 -9.48 -14.22 4.63
C THR A 12 -8.25 -15.03 5.09
N LEU A 13 -8.30 -16.36 4.99
CA LEU A 13 -7.13 -17.21 5.28
C LEU A 13 -5.99 -17.01 4.26
N ALA A 14 -6.34 -16.90 2.97
CA ALA A 14 -5.36 -16.62 1.91
C ALA A 14 -4.73 -15.23 2.09
N LEU A 15 -5.53 -14.24 2.50
CA LEU A 15 -5.07 -12.89 2.82
C LEU A 15 -4.11 -12.89 4.01
N ASP A 16 -4.42 -13.62 5.09
CA ASP A 16 -3.55 -13.77 6.25
C ASP A 16 -2.19 -14.37 5.86
N GLY A 17 -2.21 -15.46 5.08
CA GLY A 17 -1.00 -16.10 4.57
C GLY A 17 -0.18 -15.19 3.67
N PHE A 18 -0.84 -14.43 2.78
CA PHE A 18 -0.19 -13.45 1.92
C PHE A 18 0.55 -12.40 2.74
N PHE A 19 -0.13 -11.75 3.70
CA PHE A 19 0.48 -10.69 4.49
C PHE A 19 1.59 -11.19 5.40
N HIS A 20 1.48 -12.40 5.95
CA HIS A 20 2.57 -13.01 6.70
C HIS A 20 3.82 -13.23 5.83
N ALA A 21 3.65 -13.66 4.58
CA ALA A 21 4.76 -13.91 3.66
C ALA A 21 5.48 -12.63 3.20
N VAL A 22 4.79 -11.49 3.16
CA VAL A 22 5.34 -10.23 2.61
C VAL A 22 5.68 -9.19 3.68
N GLU A 23 5.34 -9.45 4.94
CA GLU A 23 5.48 -8.49 6.04
C GLU A 23 6.90 -7.95 6.19
N CYS A 24 7.91 -8.82 6.22
CA CYS A 24 9.31 -8.40 6.37
C CYS A 24 9.75 -7.48 5.22
N THR A 25 9.31 -7.76 3.99
CA THR A 25 9.65 -7.00 2.79
C THR A 25 9.00 -5.61 2.78
N LEU A 26 7.84 -5.46 3.41
CA LEU A 26 7.05 -4.22 3.40
C LEU A 26 7.15 -3.42 4.70
N THR A 27 8.19 -3.68 5.50
CA THR A 27 8.50 -2.87 6.69
C THR A 27 8.73 -1.43 6.26
N PHE A 28 7.95 -0.49 6.83
CA PHE A 28 8.10 0.93 6.54
C PHE A 28 9.38 1.43 7.21
N PRO A 29 10.38 1.94 6.44
CA PRO A 29 11.57 2.55 7.03
C PRO A 29 11.17 3.76 7.90
N ASP A 30 11.88 3.96 9.01
CA ASP A 30 11.57 5.02 9.97
C ASP A 30 12.83 5.84 10.27
N SER A 31 13.29 6.59 9.27
CA SER A 31 14.45 7.47 9.35
C SER A 31 14.02 8.95 9.50
N ASP A 32 15.00 9.85 9.45
CA ASP A 32 14.76 11.31 9.41
C ASP A 32 14.65 11.87 7.98
N ASP A 33 14.50 11.00 6.98
CA ASP A 33 14.30 11.34 5.56
C ASP A 33 13.08 10.61 4.98
N ILE A 34 11.90 11.23 5.10
CA ILE A 34 10.64 10.67 4.62
C ILE A 34 10.61 10.44 3.10
N GLU A 35 11.34 11.24 2.31
CA GLU A 35 11.39 11.07 0.86
C GLU A 35 12.15 9.79 0.50
N ALA A 36 13.28 9.55 1.17
CA ALA A 36 14.04 8.31 1.04
C ALA A 36 13.23 7.09 1.53
N ASP A 37 12.57 7.20 2.68
CA ASP A 37 11.77 6.12 3.27
C ASP A 37 10.60 5.73 2.35
N LEU A 38 9.86 6.71 1.83
CA LEU A 38 8.77 6.47 0.87
C LEU A 38 9.27 5.84 -0.42
N THR A 39 10.38 6.35 -0.96
CA THR A 39 10.98 5.81 -2.19
C THR A 39 11.40 4.37 -2.01
N ALA A 40 12.08 4.04 -0.90
CA ALA A 40 12.53 2.69 -0.60
C ALA A 40 11.34 1.74 -0.43
N GLN A 41 10.31 2.16 0.32
CA GLN A 41 9.13 1.33 0.55
C GLN A 41 8.36 1.07 -0.74
N LEU A 42 8.06 2.10 -1.53
CA LEU A 42 7.30 1.93 -2.78
C LEU A 42 8.07 1.08 -3.79
N ARG A 43 9.40 1.24 -3.89
CA ARG A 43 10.21 0.37 -4.75
C ARG A 43 10.19 -1.08 -4.28
N ALA A 44 10.31 -1.33 -2.97
CA ALA A 44 10.20 -2.69 -2.41
C ALA A 44 8.82 -3.31 -2.70
N PHE A 45 7.75 -2.52 -2.55
CA PHE A 45 6.39 -2.94 -2.90
C PHE A 45 6.27 -3.28 -4.38
N VAL A 46 6.68 -2.39 -5.27
CA VAL A 46 6.64 -2.61 -6.72
C VAL A 46 7.46 -3.82 -7.11
N HIS A 47 8.67 -3.97 -6.57
CA HIS A 47 9.52 -5.12 -6.81
C HIS A 47 8.81 -6.42 -6.41
N LEU A 48 8.24 -6.47 -5.21
CA LEU A 48 7.50 -7.62 -4.71
C LEU A 48 6.36 -8.00 -5.66
N VAL A 49 5.50 -7.05 -6.05
CA VAL A 49 4.31 -7.37 -6.86
C VAL A 49 4.64 -7.60 -8.35
N THR A 50 5.77 -7.11 -8.85
CA THR A 50 6.15 -7.30 -10.26
C THR A 50 7.11 -8.47 -10.49
N ARG A 51 7.89 -8.87 -9.47
CA ARG A 51 8.93 -9.91 -9.60
C ARG A 51 8.61 -11.22 -8.91
N THR A 52 7.49 -11.29 -8.19
CA THR A 52 7.07 -12.51 -7.48
C THR A 52 5.60 -12.84 -7.77
N PRO A 53 5.14 -14.06 -7.46
CA PRO A 53 3.72 -14.41 -7.54
C PRO A 53 2.79 -13.53 -6.69
N ALA A 54 3.34 -12.74 -5.76
CA ALA A 54 2.58 -11.89 -4.86
C ALA A 54 1.66 -10.92 -5.61
N GLY A 55 2.09 -10.34 -6.73
CA GLY A 55 1.27 -9.39 -7.50
C GLY A 55 0.00 -10.01 -8.06
N ARG A 56 0.10 -11.25 -8.56
CA ARG A 56 -1.07 -12.00 -9.03
C ARG A 56 -2.01 -12.33 -7.87
N VAL A 57 -1.47 -12.81 -6.75
CA VAL A 57 -2.27 -13.18 -5.58
C VAL A 57 -3.04 -11.98 -5.02
N ILE A 58 -2.39 -10.83 -4.85
CA ILE A 58 -3.08 -9.64 -4.33
C ILE A 58 -4.12 -9.10 -5.30
N ALA A 59 -3.88 -9.17 -6.62
CA ALA A 59 -4.86 -8.79 -7.63
C ALA A 59 -6.11 -9.69 -7.59
N GLU A 60 -5.92 -11.01 -7.48
CA GLU A 60 -7.03 -11.97 -7.33
C GLU A 60 -7.83 -11.72 -6.04
N LEU A 61 -7.15 -11.46 -4.91
CA LEU A 61 -7.79 -11.11 -3.64
C LEU A 61 -8.60 -9.81 -3.71
N ILE A 62 -8.06 -8.77 -4.36
CA ILE A 62 -8.79 -7.50 -4.58
C ILE A 62 -10.03 -7.74 -5.44
N GLY A 63 -9.92 -8.57 -6.49
CA GLY A 63 -11.04 -8.95 -7.34
C GLY A 63 -12.15 -9.67 -6.57
N GLN A 64 -11.79 -10.63 -5.71
CA GLN A 64 -12.76 -11.34 -4.86
C GLN A 64 -13.39 -10.44 -3.80
N ALA A 65 -12.63 -9.50 -3.24
CA ALA A 65 -13.14 -8.55 -2.25
C ALA A 65 -14.30 -7.67 -2.77
N GLN A 66 -14.48 -7.55 -4.09
CA GLN A 66 -15.61 -6.80 -4.65
C GLN A 66 -16.97 -7.45 -4.41
N THR A 67 -17.01 -8.76 -4.11
CA THR A 67 -18.25 -9.53 -3.88
C THR A 67 -18.25 -10.29 -2.55
N ASP A 68 -17.17 -10.22 -1.77
CA ASP A 68 -17.04 -10.79 -0.41
C ASP A 68 -16.78 -9.64 0.60
N PRO A 69 -17.81 -9.20 1.35
CA PRO A 69 -17.68 -8.12 2.34
C PRO A 69 -16.69 -8.41 3.47
N ASP A 70 -16.57 -9.67 3.90
CA ASP A 70 -15.67 -10.06 4.99
C ASP A 70 -14.22 -9.98 4.52
N LEU A 71 -13.94 -10.43 3.29
CA LEU A 71 -12.62 -10.27 2.67
C LEU A 71 -12.28 -8.80 2.43
N SER A 72 -13.24 -7.98 1.99
CA SER A 72 -13.06 -6.54 1.81
C SER A 72 -12.65 -5.85 3.12
N ALA A 73 -13.39 -6.12 4.20
CA ALA A 73 -13.06 -5.58 5.52
C ALA A 73 -11.67 -6.03 6.00
N ALA A 74 -11.31 -7.30 5.78
CA ALA A 74 -10.00 -7.83 6.15
C ALA A 74 -8.85 -7.20 5.35
N LEU A 75 -9.06 -6.93 4.05
CA LEU A 75 -8.08 -6.26 3.19
C LEU A 75 -7.84 -4.81 3.63
N LEU A 76 -8.93 -4.06 3.87
CA LEU A 76 -8.86 -2.65 4.32
C LEU A 76 -8.14 -2.50 5.66
N ALA A 77 -8.38 -3.41 6.61
CA ALA A 77 -7.72 -3.39 7.91
C ALA A 77 -6.18 -3.49 7.82
N ARG A 78 -5.64 -4.11 6.76
CA ARG A 78 -4.19 -4.23 6.54
C ARG A 78 -3.61 -3.17 5.62
N TYR A 79 -4.43 -2.62 4.72
CA TYR A 79 -4.06 -1.48 3.88
C TYR A 79 -3.67 -0.23 4.70
N SER A 80 -4.14 -0.10 5.95
CA SER A 80 -3.86 1.05 6.81
C SER A 80 -2.43 1.14 7.39
N ARG A 81 -1.55 0.16 7.12
CA ARG A 81 -0.18 0.13 7.70
C ARG A 81 0.68 1.34 7.31
N PRO A 82 0.75 1.76 6.03
CA PRO A 82 1.56 2.92 5.64
C PRO A 82 1.08 4.23 6.28
N CYS A 83 -0.23 4.34 6.56
CA CYS A 83 -0.78 5.50 7.28
C CYS A 83 -0.12 5.69 8.66
N ARG A 84 0.27 4.61 9.35
CA ARG A 84 0.95 4.72 10.65
C ARG A 84 2.35 5.34 10.51
N GLY A 85 3.13 4.90 9.52
CA GLY A 85 4.46 5.47 9.25
C GLY A 85 4.39 6.96 8.90
N LEU A 86 3.47 7.33 8.01
CA LEU A 86 3.24 8.72 7.62
C LEU A 86 2.77 9.60 8.78
N ARG A 87 1.91 9.09 9.68
CA ARG A 87 1.51 9.82 10.90
C ARG A 87 2.72 10.07 11.81
N THR A 88 3.61 9.09 11.99
CA THR A 88 4.85 9.27 12.74
C THR A 88 5.75 10.35 12.12
N ALA A 89 5.98 10.28 10.80
CA ALA A 89 6.76 11.29 10.08
C ALA A 89 6.15 12.70 10.20
N GLN A 90 4.82 12.81 10.15
CA GLN A 90 4.10 14.06 10.40
C GLN A 90 4.31 14.58 11.82
N THR A 91 4.25 13.73 12.84
CA THR A 91 4.53 14.15 14.23
C THR A 91 5.98 14.60 14.44
N ARG A 92 6.92 14.11 13.63
CA ARG A 92 8.33 14.54 13.62
C ARG A 92 8.57 15.80 12.78
N GLY A 93 7.53 16.36 12.16
CA GLY A 93 7.64 17.58 11.35
C GLY A 93 8.21 17.36 9.95
N GLN A 94 8.38 16.12 9.50
CA GLN A 94 8.84 15.81 8.14
C GLN A 94 7.73 16.02 7.08
N LEU A 95 6.46 16.05 7.51
CA LEU A 95 5.29 16.33 6.67
C LEU A 95 4.50 17.52 7.25
N ARG A 96 3.87 18.32 6.38
CA ARG A 96 3.02 19.45 6.85
C ARG A 96 1.84 18.93 7.69
N ALA A 97 1.55 19.61 8.81
CA ALA A 97 0.54 19.19 9.79
C ALA A 97 -0.90 19.12 9.25
N GLY A 98 -1.21 19.81 8.15
CA GLY A 98 -2.54 19.79 7.51
C GLY A 98 -2.71 18.76 6.38
N ILE A 99 -1.77 17.83 6.19
CA ILE A 99 -1.97 16.70 5.26
C ILE A 99 -2.77 15.62 5.97
N ASP A 100 -3.70 15.00 5.23
CA ASP A 100 -4.25 13.71 5.58
C ASP A 100 -3.34 12.58 5.05
N PRO A 101 -2.71 11.78 5.94
CA PRO A 101 -1.88 10.65 5.53
C PRO A 101 -2.61 9.60 4.69
N GLU A 102 -3.93 9.44 4.86
CA GLU A 102 -4.72 8.47 4.09
C GLU A 102 -4.76 8.86 2.60
N VAL A 103 -4.91 10.16 2.33
CA VAL A 103 -4.84 10.69 0.95
C VAL A 103 -3.47 10.43 0.32
N LEU A 104 -2.37 10.58 1.08
CA LEU A 104 -1.04 10.27 0.55
C LEU A 104 -0.91 8.77 0.22
N VAL A 105 -1.48 7.89 1.04
CA VAL A 105 -1.46 6.45 0.77
C VAL A 105 -2.20 6.14 -0.53
N ASP A 106 -3.36 6.73 -0.74
CA ASP A 106 -4.15 6.53 -1.96
C ASP A 106 -3.47 7.12 -3.20
N GLN A 107 -2.77 8.24 -3.06
CA GLN A 107 -1.97 8.80 -4.16
C GLN A 107 -0.78 7.92 -4.55
N LEU A 108 -0.15 7.26 -3.58
CA LEU A 108 1.05 6.46 -3.79
C LEU A 108 0.73 4.98 -4.09
N TRP A 109 0.23 4.23 -3.11
CA TRP A 109 -0.10 2.81 -3.28
C TRP A 109 -1.32 2.64 -4.17
N GLY A 110 -2.32 3.53 -4.10
CA GLY A 110 -3.47 3.48 -5.00
C GLY A 110 -3.07 3.61 -6.47
N ALA A 111 -2.10 4.47 -6.80
CA ALA A 111 -1.56 4.57 -8.15
C ALA A 111 -0.79 3.30 -8.59
N CYS A 112 -0.07 2.65 -7.66
CA CYS A 112 0.56 1.36 -7.93
C CYS A 112 -0.49 0.24 -8.14
N TYR A 113 -1.52 0.16 -7.29
CA TYR A 113 -2.62 -0.80 -7.46
C TYR A 113 -3.39 -0.56 -8.74
N HIS A 114 -3.62 0.69 -9.14
CA HIS A 114 -4.21 1.04 -10.42
C HIS A 114 -3.43 0.40 -11.57
N ARG A 115 -2.11 0.60 -11.64
CA ARG A 115 -1.28 -0.01 -12.70
C ARG A 115 -1.13 -1.53 -12.57
N LEU A 116 -1.23 -2.08 -11.36
CA LEU A 116 -1.21 -3.53 -11.16
C LEU A 116 -2.49 -4.18 -11.75
N LEU A 117 -3.65 -3.58 -11.48
CA LEU A 117 -4.96 -4.10 -11.89
C LEU A 117 -5.31 -3.73 -13.33
N MET A 118 -4.79 -2.61 -13.83
CA MET A 118 -4.92 -2.14 -15.21
C MET A 118 -3.52 -1.93 -15.79
N PRO A 119 -2.89 -2.98 -16.35
CA PRO A 119 -1.46 -3.02 -16.68
C PRO A 119 -1.11 -2.27 -17.97
N THR A 120 -1.57 -1.03 -18.12
CA THR A 120 -1.24 -0.16 -19.26
C THR A 120 -1.23 1.30 -18.79
N PRO A 121 -0.07 1.97 -18.72
CA PRO A 121 1.31 1.46 -18.89
C PRO A 121 1.76 0.54 -17.73
N PRO A 122 2.89 -0.19 -17.85
CA PRO A 122 3.34 -1.12 -16.82
C PRO A 122 3.68 -0.44 -15.48
N LEU A 123 3.56 -1.22 -14.40
CA LEU A 123 4.04 -0.85 -13.07
C LEU A 123 5.57 -1.07 -12.99
N THR A 124 6.33 -0.02 -12.70
CA THR A 124 7.80 -0.05 -12.65
C THR A 124 8.34 0.66 -11.40
N GLU A 125 9.55 0.31 -10.96
CA GLU A 125 10.22 0.98 -9.83
C GLU A 125 10.54 2.46 -10.14
N GLU A 126 10.73 2.80 -11.42
CA GLU A 126 10.86 4.18 -11.89
C GLU A 126 9.56 4.97 -11.68
N PHE A 127 8.41 4.37 -12.03
CA PHE A 127 7.10 4.98 -11.77
C PHE A 127 6.89 5.25 -10.28
N ALA A 128 7.25 4.30 -9.41
CA ALA A 128 7.22 4.49 -7.96
C ALA A 128 8.08 5.68 -7.51
N GLY A 129 9.31 5.81 -8.03
CA GLY A 129 10.17 6.97 -7.73
C GLY A 129 9.53 8.30 -8.16
N ASN A 130 8.99 8.34 -9.38
CA ASN A 130 8.34 9.55 -9.92
C ASN A 130 7.09 9.94 -9.11
N LEU A 131 6.32 8.97 -8.59
CA LEU A 131 5.19 9.25 -7.69
C LEU A 131 5.64 9.98 -6.42
N VAL A 132 6.71 9.50 -5.78
CA VAL A 132 7.24 10.12 -4.56
C VAL A 132 7.77 11.52 -4.86
N THR A 133 8.57 11.69 -5.91
CA THR A 133 9.08 13.01 -6.31
C THR A 133 7.95 14.01 -6.57
N ASN A 134 6.92 13.61 -7.32
CA ASN A 134 5.78 14.49 -7.60
C ASN A 134 5.01 14.87 -6.33
N LEU A 135 4.90 13.94 -5.37
CA LEU A 135 4.21 14.18 -4.10
C LEU A 135 5.01 15.10 -3.18
N MET A 136 6.32 14.92 -3.09
CA MET A 136 7.19 15.69 -2.19
C MET A 136 7.46 17.11 -2.69
N HIS A 137 7.68 17.27 -4.00
CA HIS A 137 8.06 18.56 -4.59
C HIS A 137 6.87 19.34 -5.17
N GLY A 138 5.73 18.68 -5.35
CA GLY A 138 4.59 19.24 -6.07
C GLY A 138 4.87 19.42 -7.57
N VAL A 139 3.81 19.65 -8.34
CA VAL A 139 3.88 19.75 -9.82
C VAL A 139 3.75 21.17 -10.37
N ARG A 140 3.66 22.16 -9.47
CA ARG A 140 3.65 23.57 -9.87
C ARG A 140 5.11 24.04 -10.00
N PRO A 141 5.41 24.95 -10.95
CA PRO A 141 6.72 25.58 -11.00
C PRO A 141 7.05 26.23 -9.64
N SER A 142 8.28 26.03 -9.16
CA SER A 142 8.82 26.83 -8.06
C SER A 142 8.81 28.30 -8.48
N ALA A 143 8.31 29.17 -7.60
CA ALA A 143 8.31 30.62 -7.81
C ALA A 143 9.72 31.19 -7.75
#